data_AF-J1JTP6-F1
#
_entry.id   AF-J1JTP6-F1
#
_cell.length_a   1.000
_cell.length_b   1.000
_cell.length_c   1.000
_cell.angle_alpha   90.00
_cell.angle_beta   90.00
_cell.angle_gamma   90.00
#
_symmetry.space_group_name_H-M   'P 1'
#
loop_
_entity.id
_entity.type
_entity.pdbx_description
1 polymer ?
#
loop_
_entity_poly.entity_id
_entity_poly.type
_entity_poly.pdbx_seq_one_letter_code
_entity_poly.pdbx_strand_id
1 'polypeptide(L)'
;MTNDLADIKLYDNNPDESAIERLSHRLSLVMKKQDASLVATSDPKELERVEKWVQDILGADEQSAKMAVSKVAEMMSGDRRKSRMTFYYLVAKQLNALDKI
;
A
#
# COMPACT_ATOMS: atom_id res chain seq x y z
N MET A 1 -11.75 -12.00 -8.90
CA MET A 1 -10.85 -11.98 -7.73
C MET A 1 -9.58 -11.30 -8.16
N THR A 2 -9.21 -10.18 -7.54
CA THR A 2 -7.87 -9.58 -7.73
C THR A 2 -6.87 -10.57 -7.17
N ASN A 3 -5.81 -10.90 -7.92
CA ASN A 3 -4.75 -11.75 -7.41
C ASN A 3 -3.67 -10.85 -6.82
N ASP A 4 -3.87 -10.42 -5.58
CA ASP A 4 -2.99 -9.45 -4.92
C ASP A 4 -1.53 -9.90 -4.90
N LEU A 5 -1.27 -11.21 -4.78
CA LEU A 5 0.09 -11.77 -4.86
C LEU A 5 0.71 -11.59 -6.25
N ALA A 6 -0.07 -11.79 -7.32
CA ALA A 6 0.41 -11.57 -8.67
C ALA A 6 0.71 -10.09 -8.94
N ASP A 7 -0.16 -9.19 -8.47
CA ASP A 7 0.04 -7.75 -8.61
C ASP A 7 1.28 -7.28 -7.84
N ILE A 8 1.49 -7.78 -6.61
CA ILE A 8 2.69 -7.48 -5.84
C ILE A 8 3.96 -8.01 -6.53
N LYS A 9 3.90 -9.20 -7.15
CA LYS A 9 5.04 -9.79 -7.89
C LYS A 9 5.51 -8.98 -9.09
N LEU A 10 4.70 -8.03 -9.58
CA LEU A 10 5.13 -7.09 -10.62
C LEU A 10 6.20 -6.09 -10.12
N TYR A 11 6.26 -5.85 -8.81
CA TYR A 11 7.18 -4.89 -8.18
C TYR A 11 8.15 -5.57 -7.21
N ASP A 12 7.79 -6.74 -6.70
CA ASP A 12 8.57 -7.52 -5.76
C ASP A 12 8.69 -8.99 -6.20
N ASN A 13 9.83 -9.34 -6.77
CA ASN A 13 10.08 -10.70 -7.26
C ASN A 13 10.04 -11.79 -6.17
N ASN A 14 10.26 -11.43 -4.90
CA ASN A 14 10.24 -12.37 -3.78
C ASN A 14 9.49 -11.76 -2.59
N PRO A 15 8.15 -11.69 -2.66
CA PRO A 15 7.36 -11.00 -1.67
C PRO A 15 7.26 -11.79 -0.36
N ASP A 16 7.16 -11.05 0.75
CA ASP A 16 6.87 -11.62 2.05
C ASP A 16 5.39 -12.01 2.13
N GLU A 17 5.10 -13.29 1.89
CA GLU A 17 3.75 -13.83 1.93
C GLU A 17 3.09 -13.72 3.32
N SER A 18 3.88 -13.76 4.40
CA SER A 18 3.34 -13.58 5.76
C SER A 18 2.89 -12.14 6.00
N ALA A 19 3.64 -11.16 5.48
CA ALA A 19 3.23 -9.76 5.51
C ALA A 19 1.97 -9.52 4.64
N ILE A 20 1.90 -10.16 3.47
CA ILE A 20 0.69 -10.14 2.62
C ILE A 20 -0.51 -10.69 3.40
N GLU A 21 -0.38 -11.83 4.08
CA GLU A 21 -1.48 -12.42 4.85
C GLU A 21 -1.97 -11.46 5.96
N ARG A 22 -1.05 -10.90 6.76
CA ARG A 22 -1.40 -9.91 7.80
C ARG A 22 -2.10 -8.68 7.22
N LEU A 23 -1.60 -8.15 6.09
CA LEU A 23 -2.21 -7.01 5.42
C LEU A 23 -3.61 -7.35 4.90
N SER A 24 -3.81 -8.56 4.38
CA SER A 24 -5.10 -9.02 3.87
C SER A 24 -6.15 -9.06 4.98
N HIS A 25 -5.77 -9.52 6.17
CA HIS A 25 -6.64 -9.54 7.35
C HIS A 25 -7.02 -8.12 7.77
N ARG A 26 -6.03 -7.22 7.84
CA ARG A 26 -6.22 -5.80 8.18
C ARG A 26 -7.14 -5.09 7.20
N LEU A 27 -7.01 -5.35 5.90
CA LEU A 27 -7.77 -4.68 4.85
C LEU A 27 -9.08 -5.41 4.48
N SER A 28 -9.38 -6.56 5.08
CA SER A 28 -10.51 -7.43 4.71
C SER A 28 -11.87 -6.72 4.56
N LEU A 29 -12.20 -5.78 5.45
CA LEU A 29 -13.45 -5.00 5.36
C LEU A 29 -13.36 -3.85 4.35
N VAL A 30 -12.18 -3.26 4.19
CA VAL A 30 -11.92 -2.17 3.24
C VAL A 30 -12.05 -2.70 1.81
N MET A 31 -11.46 -3.87 1.53
CA MET A 31 -11.43 -4.49 0.21
C MET A 31 -12.81 -4.95 -0.28
N LYS A 32 -13.81 -5.09 0.62
CA LYS A 32 -15.21 -5.36 0.21
C LYS A 32 -15.87 -4.17 -0.49
N LYS A 33 -15.36 -2.95 -0.30
CA LYS A 33 -15.88 -1.74 -0.94
C LYS A 33 -15.00 -1.41 -2.15
N GLN A 34 -15.58 -1.45 -3.34
CA GLN A 34 -14.83 -1.25 -4.59
C GLN A 34 -14.07 0.09 -4.61
N ASP A 35 -14.72 1.17 -4.19
CA ASP A 35 -14.10 2.51 -4.19
C ASP A 35 -12.96 2.64 -3.16
N ALA A 36 -13.00 1.84 -2.09
CA ALA A 36 -11.95 1.81 -1.08
C ALA A 36 -10.86 0.77 -1.37
N SER A 37 -11.05 -0.09 -2.37
CA SER A 37 -10.07 -1.12 -2.76
C SER A 37 -8.91 -0.55 -3.58
N LEU A 38 -8.99 0.72 -4.00
CA LEU A 38 -7.98 1.40 -4.79
C LEU A 38 -7.38 2.59 -4.01
N VAL A 39 -6.23 3.06 -4.48
CA VAL A 39 -5.62 4.32 -4.04
C VAL A 39 -5.65 5.31 -5.20
N ALA A 40 -6.40 6.40 -5.02
CA ALA A 40 -6.47 7.51 -5.97
C ALA A 40 -5.28 8.47 -5.75
N THR A 41 -4.13 8.19 -6.37
CA THR A 41 -2.90 8.97 -6.16
C THR A 41 -2.96 10.41 -6.68
N SER A 42 -4.00 10.78 -7.43
CA SER A 42 -4.27 12.14 -7.87
C SER A 42 -5.17 12.93 -6.90
N ASP A 43 -5.71 12.28 -5.86
CA ASP A 43 -6.50 12.93 -4.81
C ASP A 43 -5.60 13.20 -3.59
N PRO A 44 -5.27 14.47 -3.28
CA PRO A 44 -4.44 14.79 -2.12
C PRO A 44 -5.02 14.28 -0.80
N LYS A 45 -6.35 14.26 -0.64
CA LYS A 45 -6.98 13.76 0.59
C LYS A 45 -6.85 12.26 0.75
N GLU A 46 -6.81 11.54 -0.38
CA GLU A 46 -6.51 10.11 -0.36
C GLU A 46 -5.07 9.88 0.06
N LEU A 47 -4.11 10.63 -0.49
CA LEU A 47 -2.69 10.54 -0.10
C LEU A 47 -2.49 10.84 1.39
N GLU A 48 -3.09 11.92 1.91
CA GLU A 48 -3.03 12.26 3.34
C GLU A 48 -3.53 11.12 4.24
N ARG A 49 -4.59 10.39 3.84
CA ARG A 49 -5.09 9.23 4.60
C ARG A 49 -4.11 8.07 4.57
N VAL A 50 -3.47 7.81 3.42
CA VAL A 50 -2.46 6.77 3.31
C VAL A 50 -1.23 7.14 4.15
N GLU A 51 -0.75 8.38 4.06
CA GLU A 51 0.36 8.89 4.86
C GLU A 51 0.06 8.80 6.36
N LYS A 52 -1.17 9.11 6.78
CA LYS A 52 -1.58 8.92 8.17
C LYS A 52 -1.58 7.45 8.59
N TRP A 53 -2.08 6.54 7.74
CA TRP A 53 -1.99 5.11 8.01
C TRP A 53 -0.53 4.64 8.15
N VAL A 54 0.37 5.16 7.32
CA VAL A 54 1.82 4.88 7.40
C VAL A 54 2.41 5.36 8.72
N GLN A 55 2.03 6.55 9.19
CA GLN A 55 2.46 7.05 10.50
C GLN A 55 1.89 6.17 11.63
N ASP A 56 0.59 5.91 11.62
CA ASP A 56 -0.12 5.22 12.70
C ASP A 56 0.25 3.73 12.80
N ILE A 57 0.44 3.05 11.66
CA ILE A 57 0.67 1.60 11.61
C ILE A 57 2.15 1.25 11.44
N LEU A 58 2.87 1.98 10.57
CA LEU A 58 4.28 1.68 10.29
C LEU A 58 5.24 2.50 11.16
N GLY A 59 4.74 3.47 11.93
CA GLY A 59 5.52 4.27 12.87
C GLY A 59 6.57 5.15 12.20
N ALA A 60 6.34 5.55 10.94
CA ALA A 60 7.20 6.51 10.25
C ALA A 60 6.84 7.94 10.67
N ASP A 61 7.80 8.85 10.66
CA ASP A 61 7.54 10.28 10.80
C ASP A 61 6.81 10.84 9.55
N GLU A 62 6.28 12.06 9.66
CA GLU A 62 5.52 12.72 8.58
C GLU A 62 6.31 12.84 7.27
N GLN A 63 7.60 13.19 7.34
CA GLN A 63 8.43 13.37 6.15
C GLN A 63 8.69 12.02 5.47
N SER A 64 9.06 11.01 6.26
CA SER A 64 9.27 9.63 5.79
C SER A 64 8.00 9.04 5.16
N ALA A 65 6.83 9.29 5.78
CA ALA A 65 5.55 8.84 5.26
C ALA A 65 5.23 9.47 3.88
N LYS A 66 5.33 10.80 3.76
CA LYS A 66 5.13 11.52 2.49
C LYS A 66 6.05 11.03 1.38
N MET A 67 7.34 10.90 1.69
CA MET A 67 8.33 10.43 0.71
C MET A 67 8.04 9.00 0.23
N ALA A 68 7.72 8.09 1.15
CA ALA A 68 7.43 6.70 0.79
C ALA A 68 6.14 6.58 -0.04
N VAL A 69 5.07 7.28 0.36
CA VAL A 69 3.79 7.28 -0.38
C VAL A 69 3.97 7.87 -1.78
N SER A 70 4.67 9.01 -1.90
CA SER A 70 4.94 9.65 -3.20
C SER A 70 5.75 8.72 -4.12
N LYS A 71 6.80 8.09 -3.60
CA LYS A 71 7.63 7.16 -4.38
C LYS A 71 6.85 5.95 -4.89
N VAL A 72 5.95 5.39 -4.07
CA VAL A 72 5.10 4.27 -4.52
C VAL A 72 4.03 4.75 -5.51
N ALA A 73 3.49 5.95 -5.35
CA ALA A 73 2.58 6.55 -6.32
C ALA A 73 3.24 6.74 -7.69
N GLU A 74 4.50 7.17 -7.73
CA GLU A 74 5.31 7.26 -8.95
C GLU A 74 5.61 5.88 -9.54
N MET A 75 6.02 4.92 -8.71
CA MET A 75 6.28 3.54 -9.13
C MET A 75 5.07 2.90 -9.82
N MET A 76 3.86 3.16 -9.33
CA MET A 76 2.61 2.63 -9.89
C MET A 76 1.94 3.58 -10.90
N SER A 77 2.63 4.62 -11.38
CA SER A 77 2.03 5.66 -12.23
C SER A 77 1.45 5.11 -13.54
N GLY A 78 2.04 4.05 -14.09
CA GLY A 78 1.56 3.34 -15.28
C GLY A 78 0.26 2.53 -15.06
N ASP A 79 -0.12 2.27 -13.82
CA ASP A 79 -1.27 1.43 -13.51
C ASP A 79 -2.57 2.22 -13.52
N ARG A 80 -3.51 1.74 -14.34
CA ARG A 80 -4.88 2.29 -14.38
C ARG A 80 -5.63 2.09 -13.07
N ARG A 81 -5.33 1.03 -12.33
CA ARG A 81 -5.93 0.71 -11.03
C ARG A 81 -4.83 0.37 -10.04
N LYS A 82 -4.63 1.22 -9.05
CA LYS A 82 -3.63 1.02 -8.00
C LYS A 82 -4.30 0.30 -6.83
N SER A 83 -4.20 -1.03 -6.79
CA SER A 83 -4.76 -1.83 -5.70
C SER A 83 -4.23 -1.32 -4.35
N ARG A 84 -5.13 -1.08 -3.39
CA ARG A 84 -4.74 -0.61 -2.06
C ARG A 84 -3.87 -1.64 -1.33
N MET A 85 -4.11 -2.92 -1.58
CA MET A 85 -3.30 -4.03 -1.06
C MET A 85 -1.85 -3.92 -1.54
N THR A 86 -1.64 -3.86 -2.86
CA THR A 86 -0.31 -3.72 -3.47
C THR A 86 0.36 -2.41 -3.02
N PHE A 87 -0.38 -1.30 -3.03
CA PHE A 87 0.15 0.00 -2.64
C PHE A 87 0.67 -0.02 -1.19
N TYR A 88 -0.12 -0.54 -0.25
CA TYR A 88 0.26 -0.54 1.18
C TYR A 88 1.43 -1.49 1.45
N TYR A 89 1.47 -2.65 0.78
CA TYR A 89 2.61 -3.56 0.82
C TYR A 89 3.89 -2.87 0.35
N LEU A 90 3.86 -2.19 -0.79
CA LEU A 90 5.03 -1.51 -1.35
C LEU A 90 5.50 -0.34 -0.49
N VAL A 91 4.59 0.41 0.13
CA VAL A 91 4.97 1.47 1.07
C VAL A 91 5.67 0.90 2.30
N ALA A 92 5.11 -0.16 2.89
CA ALA A 92 5.75 -0.85 4.02
C ALA A 92 7.12 -1.42 3.64
N LYS A 93 7.24 -2.01 2.44
CA LYS A 93 8.53 -2.49 1.92
C LYS A 93 9.52 -1.35 1.72
N GLN A 94 9.09 -0.22 1.15
CA GLN A 94 9.95 0.95 0.92
C GLN A 94 10.50 1.55 2.23
N LEU A 95 9.77 1.38 3.34
CA LEU A 95 10.16 1.79 4.69
C LEU A 95 10.89 0.69 5.47
N ASN A 96 11.10 -0.50 4.89
CA ASN A 96 11.61 -1.69 5.57
C ASN A 96 10.82 -2.01 6.86
N ALA A 97 9.49 -1.92 6.76
CA ALA A 97 8.55 -2.02 7.88
C ALA A 97 7.46 -3.08 7.65
N LEU A 98 7.76 -4.13 6.87
CA LEU A 98 6.82 -5.25 6.60
C LEU A 98 6.45 -6.03 7.87
N ASP A 99 7.31 -6.02 8.88
CA ASP A 99 7.08 -6.59 10.21
C ASP A 99 5.99 -5.84 11.00
N LYS A 100 5.72 -4.58 10.67
CA LYS A 100 4.74 -3.72 11.35
C LYS A 100 3.33 -3.78 10.75
N ILE A 101 3.19 -4.40 9.58
CA ILE A 101 1.88 -4.71 8.98
C ILE A 101 1.09 -5.64 9.90
#